data_AF-R7N1S0-F1
#
_entry.id   AF-R7N1S0-F1
#
_cell.length_a   1.000
_cell.length_b   1.000
_cell.length_c   1.000
_cell.angle_alpha   90.00
_cell.angle_beta   90.00
_cell.angle_gamma   90.00
#
_symmetry.space_group_name_H-M   'P 1'
#
loop_
_entity.id
_entity.type
_entity.pdbx_description
1 polymer ?
#
loop_
_entity_poly.entity_id
_entity_poly.type
_entity_poly.pdbx_seq_one_letter_code
_entity_poly.pdbx_strand_id
1 'polypeptide(L)' 'MRAHDIEPKVLQMVHGRPDKKAKLFLVEGIRGGSQGLDVLPPLIVHNQDGSYSDAVNKLYGKL' A
#
# COMPACT_ATOMS: atom_id res chain seq x y z
N MET A 1 -11.70 -7.05 -9.74
CA MET A 1 -10.83 -6.49 -10.81
C MET A 1 -10.84 -7.42 -12.02
N ARG A 2 -10.51 -8.70 -11.86
CA ARG A 2 -10.52 -9.70 -12.94
C ARG A 2 -11.85 -9.85 -13.68
N ALA A 3 -12.99 -9.73 -12.98
CA ALA A 3 -14.32 -9.71 -13.61
C ALA A 3 -14.52 -8.57 -14.65
N HIS A 4 -13.64 -7.57 -14.63
CA HIS A 4 -13.59 -6.46 -15.59
C HIS A 4 -12.28 -6.43 -16.39
N ASP A 5 -11.62 -7.58 -16.53
CA ASP A 5 -10.37 -7.75 -17.27
C ASP A 5 -9.20 -6.91 -16.72
N ILE A 6 -9.22 -6.60 -15.42
CA ILE A 6 -8.11 -5.92 -14.74
C ILE A 6 -7.42 -6.92 -13.82
N GLU A 7 -6.17 -7.25 -14.13
CA GLU A 7 -5.35 -8.14 -13.33
C GLU A 7 -4.68 -7.35 -12.21
N PRO A 8 -4.88 -7.70 -10.92
CA PRO A 8 -4.14 -7.07 -9.83
C PRO A 8 -2.66 -7.45 -9.92
N LYS A 9 -1.78 -6.45 -9.91
CA LYS A 9 -0.34 -6.65 -10.11
C LYS A 9 0.48 -6.34 -8.88
N VAL A 10 0.07 -5.33 -8.11
CA VAL A 10 0.79 -4.89 -6.91
C VAL A 10 -0.21 -4.67 -5.79
N LEU A 11 0.08 -5.21 -4.61
CA LEU A 11 -0.67 -4.99 -3.37
C LEU A 11 0.25 -4.37 -2.33
N GLN A 12 -0.22 -3.34 -1.64
CA GLN A 12 0.47 -2.78 -0.48
C GLN A 12 -0.51 -2.57 0.67
N MET A 13 -0.23 -3.19 1.83
CA MET A 13 -1.04 -3.02 3.03
C MET A 13 -0.72 -1.69 3.72
N VAL A 14 -1.73 -1.02 4.28
CA VAL A 14 -1.57 0.25 5.00
C VAL A 14 -1.97 0.08 6.45
N HIS A 15 -1.01 0.30 7.35
CA HIS A 15 -1.17 0.18 8.79
C HIS A 15 -1.06 1.56 9.44
N GLY A 16 -1.96 1.87 10.36
CA GLY A 16 -1.90 3.14 11.10
C GLY A 16 -0.62 3.27 11.94
N ARG A 17 -0.16 2.16 12.53
CA ARG A 17 1.08 2.00 13.30
C ARG A 17 1.62 0.58 13.12
N PRO A 18 2.90 0.29 13.41
CA PRO A 18 3.52 -1.02 13.21
C PRO A 18 2.82 -2.18 13.94
N ASP A 19 2.25 -1.92 15.13
CA ASP A 19 1.59 -2.92 15.98
C ASP A 19 0.09 -3.09 15.68
N LYS A 20 -0.47 -2.30 14.75
CA LYS A 20 -1.90 -2.33 14.44
C LYS A 20 -2.15 -3.10 13.15
N LYS A 21 -3.33 -3.74 13.10
CA LYS A 21 -3.83 -4.38 11.87
C LYS A 21 -3.96 -3.35 10.74
N ALA A 22 -3.75 -3.79 9.51
CA ALA A 22 -4.05 -2.98 8.34
C ALA A 22 -5.55 -2.65 8.29
N LYS A 23 -5.87 -1.41 7.92
CA LYS A 23 -7.25 -0.95 7.73
C LYS A 23 -7.54 -0.55 6.28
N LEU A 24 -6.49 -0.24 5.53
CA LEU A 24 -6.55 0.08 4.11
C LEU A 24 -5.49 -0.73 3.37
N PHE A 25 -5.64 -0.82 2.05
CA PHE A 25 -4.64 -1.33 1.14
C PHE A 25 -4.65 -0.50 -0.15
N LEU A 26 -3.51 -0.47 -0.82
CA LEU A 26 -3.36 0.04 -2.17
C LEU A 26 -3.27 -1.16 -3.11
N VAL A 27 -3.92 -1.05 -4.27
CA VAL A 27 -3.82 -2.07 -5.31
C VAL A 27 -3.62 -1.40 -6.66
N GLU A 28 -2.60 -1.84 -7.39
CA GLU A 28 -2.41 -1.51 -8.80
C GLU A 28 -2.96 -2.65 -9.66
N GLY A 29 -3.64 -2.30 -10.73
CA GLY A 29 -4.14 -3.28 -11.69
C GLY A 29 -3.87 -2.88 -13.13
N ILE A 30 -3.61 -3.88 -13.97
CA ILE A 30 -3.36 -3.71 -15.40
C ILE A 30 -4.47 -4.40 -16.18
N ARG A 31 -5.10 -3.67 -17.10
CA ARG A 31 -6.12 -4.24 -18.00
C ARG A 31 -5.46 -5.21 -18.98
N GLY A 32 -6.01 -6.42 -19.13
CA GLY A 32 -5.45 -7.49 -19.96
C GLY A 32 -4.09 -8.00 -19.47
N GLY A 33 -3.70 -7.71 -18.22
CA GLY A 33 -2.42 -8.11 -17.66
C GLY A 33 -2.32 -9.63 -17.44
N SER A 34 -1.11 -10.16 -17.55
CA SER A 34 -0.84 -11.57 -17.20
C SER A 34 -0.87 -11.79 -15.69
N GLN A 35 -1.18 -13.02 -15.29
CA GLN A 35 -1.25 -13.41 -13.87
C GLN A 35 0.05 -13.13 -13.13
N GLY A 36 -0.08 -12.85 -11.83
CA GLY A 36 1.03 -12.64 -10.92
C GLY A 36 0.81 -11.38 -10.09
N LEU A 37 1.05 -11.50 -8.80
CA LEU A 37 0.84 -10.46 -7.80
C LEU A 37 2.12 -10.27 -7.01
N ASP A 38 2.61 -9.04 -6.96
CA ASP A 38 3.67 -8.61 -6.05
C ASP A 38 3.05 -8.00 -4.79
N VAL A 39 3.62 -8.31 -3.63
CA VAL A 39 3.15 -7.80 -2.34
C VAL A 39 4.27 -6.98 -1.73
N LEU A 40 4.09 -5.66 -1.73
CA LEU A 40 5.08 -4.72 -1.22
C LEU A 40 5.12 -4.74 0.31
N PRO A 41 6.26 -4.29 0.90
CA PRO A 41 6.32 -3.97 2.32
C PRO A 41 5.20 -2.99 2.71
N PRO A 42 4.64 -3.13 3.92
CA PRO A 42 3.51 -2.30 4.35
C PRO A 42 3.89 -0.82 4.43
N LEU A 43 2.94 0.04 4.08
CA LEU A 43 3.03 1.47 4.37
C LEU A 43 2.56 1.71 5.81
N ILE A 44 3.47 2.13 6.68
CA ILE A 44 3.16 2.55 8.05
C ILE A 44 2.86 4.04 8.04
N VAL A 45 1.69 4.45 8.55
CA VAL A 45 1.30 5.88 8.54
C VAL A 45 2.02 6.67 9.63
N HIS A 46 1.99 6.16 10.87
CA HIS A 46 2.60 6.82 12.02
C HIS A 46 3.65 5.95 12.70
N ASN A 47 4.69 6.60 13.20
CA ASN A 47 5.64 6.01 14.14
C ASN A 47 4.97 5.76 15.51
N GLN A 48 5.68 5.07 16.42
CA GLN A 48 5.15 4.79 17.76
C GLN A 48 4.85 6.05 18.57
N ASP A 49 5.60 7.12 18.36
CA ASP A 49 5.43 8.44 19.01
C ASP A 49 4.25 9.25 18.42
N GLY A 50 3.61 8.76 17.36
CA GLY A 50 2.49 9.43 16.69
C GLY A 50 2.89 10.37 15.55
N SER A 51 4.19 10.64 15.35
CA SER A 51 4.67 11.39 14.17
C SER A 51 4.37 10.64 12.87
N TYR A 52 4.29 11.35 11.75
CA TYR A 52 4.22 10.71 10.44
C TYR A 52 5.52 9.96 10.16
N SER A 53 5.41 8.77 9.57
CA SER A 53 6.58 8.03 9.12
C SER A 53 7.30 8.77 7.98
N ASP A 54 8.58 8.46 7.78
CA ASP A 54 9.37 9.02 6.68
C ASP A 54 8.76 8.69 5.31
N ALA A 55 8.19 7.50 5.17
CA ALA A 55 7.48 7.08 3.96
C ALA A 55 6.29 8.02 3.66
N VAL A 56 5.51 8.39 4.67
CA VAL A 56 4.38 9.31 4.51
C VAL A 56 4.85 10.76 4.32
N ASN A 57 5.89 11.20 5.03
CA ASN A 57 6.44 12.54 4.83
C ASN A 57 6.98 12.72 3.41
N LYS A 58 7.62 11.69 2.84
CA LYS A 58 8.05 11.67 1.44
C LYS A 58 6.86 11.76 0.47
N LEU A 59 5.77 11.05 0.73
CA LEU A 59 4.54 11.13 -0.07
C LEU A 59 3.91 12.53 -0.05
N TYR A 60 4.02 13.24 1.07
CA TYR A 60 3.54 14.62 1.20
C TYR A 60 4.55 15.69 0.73
N GLY A 61 5.72 15.30 0.22
CA GLY A 61 6.75 16.24 -0.25
C GLY A 61 7.38 17.07 0.88
N LYS A 62 7.43 16.53 2.11
CA LYS A 62 8.01 17.18 3.29
C LYS A 62 9.45 16.74 3.59
N LEU A 63 10.07 15.98 2.69
CA LEU A 63 11.39 15.38 2.79
C LEU A 63 12.10 15.48 1.45
#